data_AF-A0A962NXX9-F1
#
_entry.id   AF-A0A962NXX9-F1
#
_cell.length_a   1.000
_cell.length_b   1.000
_cell.length_c   1.000
_cell.angle_alpha   90.00
_cell.angle_beta   90.00
_cell.angle_gamma   90.00
#
_symmetry.space_group_name_H-M   'P 1'
#
loop_
_entity.id
_entity.type
_entity.pdbx_description
1 polymer ?
#
loop_
_entity_poly.entity_id
_entity_poly.type
_entity_poly.pdbx_seq_one_letter_code
_entity_poly.pdbx_strand_id
1 'polypeptide(L)'
;MFILYLADYHQQAQQLALTLGVEAFLLANTERKTLLSWAKQGELAILLAGQVALQPLSKPLPKPVMVDWANKTLLWRLQHGGGRGELLAKACGLKKDYLPKIIDATAGF
;
A
#
# COMPACT_ATOMS: atom_id res chain seq x y z
N MET A 1 -1.81 15.30 -1.11
CA MET A 1 -2.00 13.99 -0.45
C MET A 1 -1.46 14.12 0.97
N PHE A 2 -2.16 13.56 1.95
CA PHE A 2 -1.82 13.62 3.38
C PHE A 2 -2.14 12.28 4.05
N ILE A 3 -1.70 12.11 5.29
CA ILE A 3 -1.99 10.92 6.09
C ILE A 3 -3.19 11.21 7.01
N LEU A 4 -4.16 10.31 7.03
CA LEU A 4 -5.20 10.24 8.05
C LEU A 4 -4.92 9.02 8.93
N TYR A 5 -4.92 9.18 10.25
CA TYR A 5 -4.57 8.09 11.16
C TYR A 5 -5.51 7.99 12.37
N LEU A 6 -5.77 6.78 12.86
CA LEU A 6 -6.44 6.60 14.15
C LEU A 6 -5.44 6.80 15.31
N ALA A 7 -5.92 7.22 16.48
CA ALA A 7 -5.10 7.60 17.62
C ALA A 7 -3.98 6.58 17.97
N ASP A 8 -4.30 5.29 17.90
CA ASP A 8 -3.37 4.18 18.19
C ASP A 8 -2.13 4.14 17.27
N TYR A 9 -2.18 4.81 16.12
CA TYR A 9 -1.11 4.84 15.11
C TYR A 9 -0.38 6.19 15.03
N HIS A 10 -0.49 7.04 16.05
CA HIS A 10 0.10 8.38 16.02
C HIS A 10 1.60 8.37 15.70
N GLN A 11 2.39 7.54 16.39
CA GLN A 11 3.84 7.50 16.19
C GLN A 11 4.21 7.06 14.77
N GLN A 12 3.56 6.01 14.27
CA GLN A 12 3.78 5.49 12.92
C GLN A 12 3.35 6.51 11.86
N ALA A 13 2.24 7.23 12.09
CA ALA A 13 1.77 8.27 11.19
C ALA A 13 2.77 9.41 11.08
N GLN A 14 3.31 9.90 12.20
CA GLN A 14 4.31 10.97 12.22
C GLN A 14 5.61 10.55 11.53
N GLN A 15 6.09 9.33 11.77
CA GLN A 15 7.28 8.82 11.10
C GLN A 15 7.07 8.71 9.58
N LEU A 16 5.92 8.19 9.15
CA LEU A 16 5.58 8.08 7.73
C LEU A 16 5.42 9.45 7.07
N ALA A 17 4.80 10.39 7.78
CA ALA A 17 4.64 11.79 7.36
C ALA A 17 5.99 12.44 7.07
N LEU A 18 6.93 12.33 8.01
CA LEU A 18 8.30 12.82 7.87
C LEU A 18 9.02 12.16 6.69
N THR A 19 8.89 10.84 6.55
CA THR A 19 9.54 10.09 5.46
C THR A 19 9.03 10.50 4.09
N LEU A 20 7.72 10.75 3.96
CA LEU A 20 7.08 11.11 2.69
C LEU A 20 7.04 12.62 2.43
N GLY A 21 7.40 13.45 3.41
CA GLY A 21 7.28 14.91 3.31
C GLY A 21 5.84 15.39 3.20
N VAL A 22 4.90 14.71 3.87
CA VAL A 22 3.47 15.07 3.88
C VAL A 22 2.97 15.30 5.30
N GLU A 23 1.84 15.98 5.46
CA GLU A 23 1.21 16.18 6.77
C GLU A 23 0.40 14.95 7.22
N ALA A 24 0.23 14.82 8.54
CA ALA A 24 -0.59 13.78 9.15
C ALA A 24 -1.64 14.37 10.09
N PHE A 25 -2.88 13.89 9.96
CA PHE A 25 -4.02 14.38 10.74
C PHE A 25 -4.75 13.24 11.45
N LEU A 26 -5.13 13.49 12.70
CA LEU A 26 -5.89 12.56 13.50
C LEU A 26 -7.31 12.39 12.93
N LEU A 27 -7.74 11.14 12.84
CA LEU A 27 -9.07 10.73 12.40
C LEU A 27 -9.79 10.04 13.57
N ALA A 28 -11.06 10.40 13.79
CA ALA A 28 -11.85 9.83 14.88
C ALA A 28 -12.22 8.35 14.63
N ASN A 29 -12.59 8.02 13.39
CA ASN A 29 -12.90 6.67 12.94
C ASN A 29 -12.78 6.57 11.41
N THR A 30 -12.81 5.36 10.86
CA THR A 30 -12.73 5.11 9.41
C THR A 30 -14.10 5.03 8.74
N GLU A 31 -15.17 5.49 9.40
CA GLU A 31 -16.51 5.44 8.83
C GLU A 31 -16.61 6.33 7.59
N ARG A 32 -17.44 5.90 6.64
CA ARG A 32 -17.62 6.60 5.36
C ARG A 32 -18.00 8.08 5.54
N LYS A 33 -18.83 8.42 6.54
CA LYS A 33 -19.23 9.81 6.80
C LYS A 33 -18.04 10.67 7.23
N THR A 34 -17.18 10.14 8.10
CA THR A 34 -15.95 10.80 8.54
C THR A 34 -14.99 10.98 7.38
N LEU A 35 -14.82 9.98 6.52
CA LEU A 35 -13.95 10.11 5.34
C LEU A 35 -14.50 11.11 4.31
N LEU A 36 -15.81 11.13 4.09
CA LEU A 36 -16.45 12.08 3.17
C LEU A 36 -16.31 13.54 3.63
N SER A 37 -16.21 13.81 4.94
CA SER A 37 -16.00 15.18 5.42
C SER A 37 -14.62 15.74 5.03
N TRP A 38 -13.66 14.86 4.74
CA TRP A 38 -12.32 15.20 4.28
C TRP A 38 -12.20 15.40 2.75
N ALA A 39 -13.27 15.16 1.99
CA ALA A 39 -13.25 15.29 0.54
C ALA A 39 -12.96 16.73 0.05
N LYS A 40 -13.12 17.74 0.92
CA LYS A 40 -12.79 19.14 0.60
C LYS A 40 -11.30 19.44 0.75
N GLN A 41 -10.57 18.63 1.51
CA GLN A 41 -9.16 18.79 1.81
C GLN A 41 -8.28 18.08 0.77
N GLY A 42 -8.84 17.09 0.06
CA GLY A 42 -8.18 16.43 -1.06
C GLY A 42 -8.99 15.26 -1.61
N GLU A 43 -8.52 14.72 -2.73
CA GLU A 43 -9.17 13.58 -3.39
C GLU A 43 -8.74 12.22 -2.82
N LEU A 44 -7.51 12.14 -2.30
CA LEU A 44 -6.87 10.92 -1.85
C LEU A 44 -6.07 11.15 -0.57
N ALA A 45 -6.20 10.22 0.38
CA ALA A 45 -5.39 10.16 1.59
C ALA A 45 -4.66 8.82 1.69
N ILE A 46 -3.53 8.85 2.38
CA ILE A 46 -2.94 7.66 2.97
C ILE A 46 -3.66 7.43 4.30
N LEU A 47 -4.38 6.31 4.42
CA LEU A 47 -5.05 5.92 5.65
C LEU A 47 -4.14 5.00 6.47
N LEU A 48 -3.94 5.31 7.74
CA LEU A 48 -3.24 4.48 8.71
C LEU A 48 -4.18 4.07 9.84
N ALA A 49 -4.81 2.91 9.66
CA ALA A 49 -5.80 2.34 10.58
C ALA A 49 -5.61 0.81 10.64
N GLY A 50 -4.51 0.37 11.25
CA GLY A 50 -4.06 -1.02 11.28
C GLY A 50 -3.10 -1.37 10.16
N GLN A 51 -3.36 -0.86 8.96
CA GLN A 51 -2.48 -0.99 7.80
C GLN A 51 -2.37 0.35 7.07
N VAL A 52 -1.32 0.51 6.27
CA VAL A 52 -1.15 1.64 5.36
C VAL A 52 -1.94 1.35 4.09
N ALA A 53 -2.87 2.23 3.74
CA ALA A 53 -3.68 2.07 2.55
C ALA A 53 -3.95 3.41 1.85
N LEU A 54 -4.29 3.37 0.57
CA LEU A 54 -4.80 4.50 -0.20
C LEU A 54 -6.32 4.52 -0.13
N GLN A 55 -6.88 5.67 0.26
CA GLN A 55 -8.32 5.87 0.41
C GLN A 55 -8.80 7.10 -0.35
N PRO A 56 -9.59 6.91 -1.43
CA PRO A 56 -10.28 8.01 -2.09
C PRO A 56 -11.28 8.66 -1.13
N LEU A 57 -11.35 9.99 -1.11
CA LEU A 57 -12.18 10.73 -0.14
C LEU A 57 -13.54 11.16 -0.72
N SER A 58 -13.62 11.40 -2.03
CA SER A 58 -14.89 11.74 -2.71
C SER A 58 -15.83 10.55 -2.84
N LYS A 59 -15.27 9.34 -2.97
CA LYS A 59 -16.01 8.06 -2.99
C LYS A 59 -15.25 7.01 -2.16
N PRO A 60 -15.32 7.08 -0.81
CA PRO A 60 -14.58 6.17 0.05
C PRO A 60 -14.88 4.70 -0.22
N LEU A 61 -13.83 3.91 -0.37
CA LEU A 61 -13.92 2.47 -0.57
C LEU A 61 -14.21 1.78 0.77
N PRO A 62 -15.10 0.76 0.80
CA PRO A 62 -15.26 -0.08 1.99
C PRO A 62 -13.98 -0.83 2.36
N LYS A 63 -13.16 -1.14 1.34
CA LYS A 63 -11.82 -1.72 1.48
C LYS A 63 -10.83 -0.81 0.75
N PRO A 64 -10.07 0.02 1.49
CA PRO A 64 -9.00 0.83 0.93
C PRO A 64 -7.98 -0.02 0.16
N VAL A 65 -7.27 0.60 -0.79
CA VAL A 65 -6.29 -0.11 -1.62
C VAL A 65 -4.97 -0.20 -0.86
N MET A 66 -4.45 -1.41 -0.69
CA MET A 66 -3.20 -1.63 0.04
C MET A 66 -2.41 -2.78 -0.57
N VAL A 67 -1.11 -2.77 -0.34
CA VAL A 67 -0.23 -3.89 -0.67
C VAL A 67 -0.31 -4.91 0.46
N ASP A 68 -0.80 -6.12 0.16
CA ASP A 68 -0.86 -7.24 1.10
C ASP A 68 -0.12 -8.44 0.51
N TRP A 69 1.12 -8.65 0.94
CA TRP A 69 1.96 -9.77 0.50
C TRP A 69 1.47 -11.14 1.00
N ALA A 70 0.62 -11.16 2.04
CA ALA A 70 0.02 -12.38 2.61
C ALA A 70 -1.34 -12.72 1.97
N ASN A 71 -1.74 -11.97 0.94
CA ASN A 71 -2.93 -12.23 0.16
C ASN A 71 -2.91 -13.65 -0.46
N LYS A 72 -4.07 -14.32 -0.45
CA LYS A 72 -4.22 -15.70 -0.95
C LYS A 72 -3.78 -15.88 -2.41
N THR A 73 -4.09 -14.94 -3.30
CA THR A 73 -3.70 -14.97 -4.72
C THR A 73 -2.19 -14.82 -4.88
N LEU A 74 -1.55 -13.92 -4.14
CA LEU A 74 -0.08 -13.77 -4.16
C LEU A 74 0.61 -15.00 -3.59
N LEU A 75 0.13 -15.54 -2.47
CA LEU A 75 0.64 -16.79 -1.90
C LEU A 75 0.45 -17.98 -2.85
N TRP A 76 -0.69 -18.05 -3.53
CA TRP A 76 -0.93 -19.07 -4.55
C TRP A 76 0.03 -18.94 -5.72
N ARG A 77 0.27 -17.72 -6.22
CA ARG A 77 1.27 -17.46 -7.27
C ARG A 77 2.68 -17.82 -6.81
N LEU A 78 3.04 -17.53 -5.57
CA LEU A 78 4.34 -17.90 -5.00
C LEU A 78 4.54 -19.44 -5.00
N GLN A 79 3.50 -20.19 -4.65
CA GLN A 79 3.57 -21.66 -4.55
C GLN A 79 3.41 -22.36 -5.90
N HIS A 80 2.54 -21.86 -6.78
CA HIS A 80 2.08 -22.57 -7.99
C HIS A 80 2.28 -21.78 -9.29
N GLY A 81 2.73 -20.53 -9.25
CA GLY A 81 2.94 -19.67 -10.42
C GLY A 81 4.13 -20.09 -11.29
N GLY A 82 4.97 -20.99 -10.78
CA GLY A 82 6.11 -21.55 -11.48
C GLY A 82 7.45 -20.94 -11.06
N GLY A 83 7.47 -19.85 -10.30
CA GLY A 83 8.67 -19.26 -9.73
C GLY A 83 9.75 -18.99 -10.79
N ARG A 84 10.84 -19.76 -10.79
CA ARG A 84 11.91 -19.69 -11.80
C ARG A 84 11.44 -20.01 -13.23
N GLY A 85 10.32 -20.71 -13.35
CA GLY A 85 9.69 -21.06 -14.62
C GLY A 85 8.85 -19.94 -15.24
N GLU A 86 8.52 -18.89 -14.49
CA GLU A 86 7.75 -17.75 -14.98
C GLU A 86 8.52 -16.98 -16.07
N LEU A 87 7.78 -16.42 -17.03
CA LEU A 87 8.37 -15.65 -18.13
C LEU A 87 9.18 -14.44 -17.62
N LEU A 88 8.71 -13.78 -16.56
CA LEU A 88 9.43 -12.67 -15.93
C LEU A 88 10.78 -13.13 -15.35
N ALA A 89 10.80 -14.24 -14.59
CA ALA A 89 12.03 -14.79 -14.03
C ALA A 89 13.04 -15.18 -15.13
N LYS A 90 12.56 -15.79 -16.22
CA LYS A 90 13.39 -16.13 -17.38
C LYS A 90 13.93 -14.90 -18.10
N ALA A 91 13.10 -13.87 -18.31
CA ALA A 91 13.49 -12.61 -18.94
C ALA A 91 14.55 -11.87 -18.12
N CYS A 92 14.46 -11.92 -16.78
CA CYS A 92 15.48 -11.40 -15.88
C CYS A 92 16.76 -12.25 -15.84
N GLY A 93 16.80 -13.40 -16.52
CA GLY A 93 17.98 -14.25 -16.65
C GLY A 93 18.17 -15.27 -15.52
N LEU A 94 17.16 -15.54 -14.68
CA LEU A 94 17.28 -16.56 -13.62
C LEU A 94 17.49 -17.95 -14.24
N LYS A 95 18.62 -18.59 -13.93
CA LYS A 95 18.98 -19.92 -14.46
C LYS A 95 19.88 -20.69 -13.51
N LYS A 96 19.59 -21.98 -13.25
CA LYS A 96 20.35 -22.83 -12.30
C LYS A 96 20.60 -22.11 -10.96
N ASP A 97 21.85 -21.82 -10.62
CA ASP A 97 22.23 -21.14 -9.39
C ASP A 97 22.47 -19.63 -9.58
N TYR A 98 22.32 -19.12 -10.81
CA TYR A 98 22.44 -17.70 -11.09
C TYR A 98 21.19 -16.95 -10.63
N LEU A 99 21.42 -15.98 -9.75
CA LEU A 99 20.44 -15.08 -9.14
C LEU A 99 20.94 -13.63 -9.28
N PRO A 100 20.59 -12.93 -10.38
CA PRO A 100 21.01 -11.56 -10.59
C PRO A 100 20.40 -10.62 -9.55
N LYS A 101 21.10 -9.53 -9.24
CA LYS A 101 20.49 -8.38 -8.57
C LYS A 101 19.61 -7.65 -9.57
N ILE A 102 18.33 -7.50 -9.25
CA ILE A 102 17.33 -6.87 -10.11
C ILE A 102 16.98 -5.49 -9.56
N ILE A 103 16.89 -4.51 -10.46
CA ILE A 103 16.32 -3.19 -10.18
C ILE A 103 14.96 -3.16 -10.88
N ASP A 104 13.89 -3.03 -10.10
CA ASP A 104 12.59 -2.66 -10.64
C ASP A 104 12.49 -1.14 -10.65
N ALA A 105 12.74 -0.54 -11.82
CA ALA A 105 12.72 0.90 -12.00
C ALA A 105 11.29 1.48 -12.06
N THR A 106 10.27 0.62 -12.05
CA THR A 106 8.86 0.97 -12.21
C THR A 106 8.00 0.32 -11.14
N ALA A 107 8.59 0.08 -9.96
CA ALA A 107 7.90 -0.55 -8.84
C ALA A 107 6.55 0.16 -8.58
N GLY A 108 5.50 -0.65 -8.50
CA GLY A 108 4.11 -0.24 -8.36
C GLY A 108 3.27 -1.41 -7.85
N PHE A 109 1.95 -1.31 -7.96
CA PHE A 109 1.02 -2.39 -7.62
C PHE A 109 -0.05 -2.56 -8.70
#